data_AF-A0A0L8FRQ6-F1
#
_entry.id   AF-A0A0L8FRQ6-F1
#
_cell.length_a   1.000
_cell.length_b   1.000
_cell.length_c   1.000
_cell.angle_alpha   90.00
_cell.angle_beta   90.00
_cell.angle_gamma   90.00
#
_symmetry.space_group_name_H-M   'P 1'
#
loop_
_entity.id
_entity.type
_entity.pdbx_description
1 polymer ?
#
loop_
_entity_poly.entity_id
_entity_poly.type
_entity_poly.pdbx_seq_one_letter_code
_entity_poly.pdbx_strand_id
1 'polypeptide(L)' 'PSKLLYLDLNSNKIQRVPSKVFDQLFHLIELRLQNNKIVQFDKDAFIGLENLKILKLQHNRINVI' A
#
# COMPACT_ATOMS: atom_id res chain seq x y z
N PRO A 1 0.78 15.42 12.23
CA PRO A 1 0.57 14.04 11.74
C PRO A 1 -0.88 13.79 11.33
N SER A 2 -1.08 13.17 10.16
CA SER A 2 -2.41 12.87 9.61
C SER A 2 -3.06 11.72 10.38
N LYS A 3 -4.31 11.88 10.83
CA LYS A 3 -5.13 10.81 11.44
C LYS A 3 -5.84 9.97 10.37
N LEU A 4 -5.17 9.68 9.26
CA LEU A 4 -5.77 8.89 8.18
C LEU A 4 -5.92 7.44 8.64
N LEU A 5 -7.16 6.94 8.68
CA LEU A 5 -7.47 5.56 9.08
C LEU A 5 -7.67 4.63 7.88
N TYR A 6 -8.12 5.18 6.74
CA TYR A 6 -8.48 4.42 5.54
C TYR A 6 -7.90 5.13 4.31
N LEU A 7 -7.19 4.38 3.47
CA LEU A 7 -6.63 4.87 2.20
C LEU A 7 -7.09 3.94 1.07
N ASP A 8 -7.92 4.50 0.17
CA ASP A 8 -8.42 3.78 -1.00
C ASP A 8 -7.72 4.26 -2.28
N LEU A 9 -6.87 3.39 -2.84
CA LEU A 9 -6.16 3.58 -4.11
C LEU A 9 -6.57 2.51 -5.14
N ASN A 10 -7.73 1.87 -4.94
CA ASN A 10 -8.29 0.85 -5.83
C ASN A 10 -8.45 1.38 -7.26
N SER A 11 -8.29 0.49 -8.25
CA SER A 11 -8.62 0.73 -9.65
C SER A 11 -7.84 1.89 -10.28
N ASN A 12 -6.58 2.04 -9.86
CA ASN A 12 -5.63 2.97 -10.46
C ASN A 12 -4.66 2.23 -11.39
N LYS A 13 -3.62 2.94 -11.85
CA LYS A 13 -2.58 2.41 -12.74
C LYS A 13 -1.23 2.27 -12.03
N ILE A 14 -1.24 2.05 -10.71
CA ILE A 14 -0.02 1.94 -9.90
C ILE A 14 0.75 0.69 -10.33
N GLN A 15 2.02 0.85 -10.67
CA GLN A 15 2.89 -0.24 -11.13
C GLN A 15 3.98 -0.62 -10.12
N ARG A 16 4.34 0.31 -9.24
CA ARG A 16 5.39 0.16 -8.23
C ARG A 16 4.96 0.90 -6.98
N VAL A 17 5.26 0.32 -5.83
CA VAL A 17 5.10 0.99 -4.53
C VAL A 17 6.51 1.33 -4.01
N PRO A 18 6.90 2.62 -4.04
CA PRO A 18 8.23 3.04 -3.63
C PRO A 18 8.50 2.85 -2.13
N SER A 19 9.79 2.80 -1.78
CA SER A 19 10.23 2.77 -0.38
C SER A 19 9.68 3.96 0.40
N LYS A 20 9.18 3.73 1.62
CA LYS A 20 8.71 4.79 2.54
C LYS A 20 7.59 5.69 1.99
N VAL A 21 6.86 5.28 0.96
CA VAL A 21 5.76 6.10 0.39
C VAL A 21 4.60 6.33 1.36
N PHE A 22 4.48 5.44 2.36
CA PHE A 22 3.48 5.53 3.42
C PHE A 22 4.08 5.96 4.76
N ASP A 23 5.25 6.58 4.75
CA ASP A 23 5.87 7.09 5.97
C ASP A 23 4.92 8.04 6.70
N GLN A 24 4.93 7.96 8.03
CA GLN A 24 4.06 8.71 8.93
C GLN A 24 2.55 8.40 8.85
N LEU A 25 2.11 7.37 8.11
CA LEU A 25 0.72 6.91 8.14
C LEU A 25 0.46 5.92 9.29
N PHE A 26 1.02 6.20 10.46
CA PHE A 26 1.04 5.31 11.61
C PHE A 26 -0.35 5.00 12.19
N HIS A 27 -1.36 5.78 11.84
CA HIS A 27 -2.75 5.54 12.22
C HIS A 27 -3.55 4.72 11.19
N LEU A 28 -2.99 4.41 10.02
CA LEU A 28 -3.71 3.75 8.94
C LEU A 28 -4.08 2.32 9.34
N ILE A 29 -5.37 1.99 9.20
CA ILE A 29 -5.94 0.68 9.54
C ILE A 29 -6.18 -0.14 8.27
N GLU A 30 -6.60 0.50 7.18
CA GLU A 30 -6.89 -0.18 5.91
C GLU A 30 -6.25 0.54 4.72
N LEU A 31 -5.51 -0.24 3.91
CA LEU A 31 -4.92 0.18 2.65
C LEU A 31 -5.46 -0.69 1.52
N ARG A 32 -6.10 -0.04 0.54
CA ARG A 32 -6.67 -0.69 -0.64
C ARG A 32 -5.88 -0.35 -1.89
N LEU A 33 -5.22 -1.35 -2.45
CA LEU A 33 -4.40 -1.27 -3.65
C LEU A 33 -4.86 -2.27 -4.72
N GLN A 34 -6.02 -2.91 -4.53
CA GLN A 34 -6.55 -3.88 -5.49
C GLN A 34 -6.87 -3.25 -6.85
N ASN A 35 -6.92 -4.08 -7.90
CA ASN A 35 -7.16 -3.66 -9.29
C ASN A 35 -6.17 -2.60 -9.80
N ASN A 36 -4.90 -2.71 -9.40
CA ASN A 36 -3.80 -1.93 -9.94
C ASN A 36 -2.93 -2.80 -10.88
N LYS A 37 -1.73 -2.32 -11.22
CA LYS A 37 -0.77 -3.04 -12.07
C LYS A 37 0.53 -3.29 -11.32
N ILE A 38 0.48 -3.40 -9.99
CA ILE A 38 1.68 -3.49 -9.15
C ILE A 38 2.42 -4.77 -9.50
N VAL A 39 3.69 -4.63 -9.90
CA VAL A 39 4.57 -5.75 -10.24
C VAL A 39 5.50 -6.07 -9.07
N GLN A 40 5.96 -5.04 -8.35
CA GLN A 40 6.87 -5.17 -7.23
C GLN A 40 6.66 -4.07 -6.18
N PHE A 41 7.08 -4.36 -4.95
CA PHE A 41 7.22 -3.41 -3.85
C PHE A 41 8.70 -3.21 -3.61
N ASP A 42 9.12 -1.97 -3.39
CA ASP A 42 10.47 -1.70 -2.96
C ASP A 42 10.70 -2.23 -1.53
N LYS A 43 11.97 -2.47 -1.18
CA LYS A 43 12.35 -2.65 0.21
C LYS A 43 11.78 -1.49 1.03
N ASP A 44 11.18 -1.83 2.17
CA ASP A 44 10.63 -0.85 3.11
C ASP A 44 9.41 -0.05 2.59
N ALA A 45 8.71 -0.54 1.55
CA ALA A 45 7.51 0.10 1.00
C ALA A 45 6.37 0.31 2.02
N PHE A 46 6.31 -0.52 3.07
CA PHE A 46 5.28 -0.47 4.11
C PHE A 46 5.78 0.09 5.46
N ILE A 47 6.96 0.73 5.51
CA ILE A 47 7.37 1.49 6.70
C ILE A 47 6.37 2.62 6.97
N GLY A 48 6.06 2.85 8.24
CA GLY A 48 5.09 3.87 8.67
C GLY A 48 3.64 3.39 8.76
N LEU A 49 3.38 2.09 8.56
CA LEU A 49 2.06 1.46 8.62
C LEU A 49 1.87 0.59 9.86
N GLU A 50 2.27 1.08 11.04
CA GLU A 50 2.36 0.28 12.28
C GLU A 50 1.01 -0.26 12.76
N ASN A 51 -0.10 0.40 12.44
CA ASN A 51 -1.45 0.00 12.84
C ASN A 51 -2.26 -0.66 11.71
N LEU A 52 -1.63 -1.00 10.58
CA LEU A 52 -2.33 -1.57 9.43
C LEU A 52 -2.87 -2.97 9.75
N LYS A 53 -4.18 -3.14 9.57
CA LYS A 53 -4.90 -4.40 9.81
C LYS A 53 -5.37 -5.05 8.52
N ILE A 54 -5.68 -4.24 7.50
CA ILE A 54 -6.25 -4.71 6.24
C ILE A 54 -5.41 -4.16 5.08
N LEU A 55 -4.83 -5.08 4.31
CA LEU A 55 -4.13 -4.77 3.06
C LEU A 55 -4.79 -5.54 1.92
N LYS A 56 -5.38 -4.81 0.95
CA LYS A 56 -6.01 -5.40 -0.23
C LYS A 56 -5.12 -5.24 -1.45
N LEU A 57 -4.67 -6.37 -2.00
CA LEU A 57 -3.75 -6.44 -3.14
C LEU A 57 -4.28 -7.26 -4.32
N GLN A 58 -5.53 -7.73 -4.27
CA GLN A 58 -6.13 -8.56 -5.31
C GLN A 58 -6.06 -7.88 -6.69
N HIS A 59 -5.99 -8.67 -7.77
CA HIS A 59 -5.94 -8.15 -9.15
C HIS A 59 -4.77 -7.16 -9.37
N ASN A 60 -3.59 -7.49 -8.86
CA ASN A 60 -2.31 -6.90 -9.26
C ASN A 60 -1.48 -7.93 -10.03
N ARG A 61 -0.26 -7.57 -10.42
CA ARG A 61 0.68 -8.40 -11.19
C ARG A 61 1.90 -8.78 -10.36
N ILE A 62 1.69 -8.99 -9.06
CA ILE A 62 2.75 -9.24 -8.08
C ILE A 62 3.37 -10.58 -8.40
N ASN A 63 4.68 -10.57 -8.65
CA ASN A 63 5.46 -11.79 -8.80
C ASN A 63 6.25 -12.06 -7.51
N VAL A 64 6.26 -13.31 -7.05
CA VAL A 64 7.13 -13.74 -5.96
C VAL A 64 8.39 -14.30 -6.62
N ILE A 65 9.50 -13.59 -6.47
CA ILE A 65 10.82 -14.02 -6.94
C ILE A 65 11.55 -14.68 -5.77
#